data_AF-A0A839IY48-F1
#
_entry.id   AF-A0A839IY48-F1
#
_cell.length_a   1.000
_cell.length_b   1.000
_cell.length_c   1.000
_cell.angle_alpha   90.00
_cell.angle_beta   90.00
_cell.angle_gamma   90.00
#
_symmetry.space_group_name_H-M   'P 1'
#
loop_
_entity.id
_entity.type
_entity.pdbx_description
1 polymer ?
#
loop_
_entity_poly.entity_id
_entity_poly.type
_entity_poly.pdbx_seq_one_letter_code
_entity_poly.pdbx_strand_id
1 'polypeptide(L)'
;MAGNFNMTNVKELFQNLIELGQHPKEYTDTITVMEKIGHFLDDAVSKIYKDLKKEGYNKQQASPLIAERLKVSKILKRAAKNWDGGYAMAGLIGHGDSFVLRDPAGIRPCYYYSDDEVIVVASERP
;
A
#
# COMPACT_ATOMS: atom_id res chain seq x y z
N MET A 1 8.86 0.35 -2.79
CA MET A 1 8.45 -0.75 -1.88
C MET A 1 9.55 -1.78 -1.88
N ALA A 2 9.86 -2.36 -0.72
CA ALA A 2 10.75 -3.49 -0.58
C ALA A 2 10.17 -4.48 0.44
N GLY A 3 10.56 -5.75 0.38
CA GLY A 3 10.12 -6.71 1.39
C GLY A 3 10.50 -8.15 1.07
N ASN A 4 10.30 -9.00 2.06
CA ASN A 4 10.40 -10.45 1.94
C ASN A 4 8.99 -11.01 1.83
N PHE A 5 8.62 -11.50 0.66
CA PHE A 5 7.29 -12.02 0.43
C PHE A 5 7.24 -13.09 -0.66
N ASN A 6 6.22 -13.93 -0.58
CA ASN A 6 5.83 -14.87 -1.63
C ASN A 6 4.31 -14.99 -1.60
N MET A 7 3.68 -14.80 -2.76
CA MET A 7 2.23 -14.89 -2.90
C MET A 7 1.84 -16.22 -3.56
N THR A 8 1.10 -17.06 -2.85
CA THR A 8 0.67 -18.39 -3.33
C THR A 8 -0.40 -18.28 -4.41
N ASN A 9 -1.20 -17.21 -4.40
CA ASN A 9 -2.27 -16.97 -5.36
C ASN A 9 -1.98 -15.86 -6.38
N VAL A 10 -0.71 -15.62 -6.74
CA VAL A 10 -0.31 -14.56 -7.69
C VAL A 10 -1.06 -14.59 -9.02
N LYS A 11 -1.40 -15.77 -9.56
CA LYS A 11 -2.23 -15.92 -10.78
C LYS A 11 -3.59 -15.24 -10.66
N GLU A 12 -4.26 -15.46 -9.52
CA GLU A 12 -5.56 -14.85 -9.24
C GLU A 12 -5.41 -13.34 -9.01
N LEU A 13 -4.39 -12.92 -8.28
CA LEU A 13 -4.13 -11.49 -8.04
C LEU A 13 -3.87 -10.72 -9.35
N PHE A 14 -3.11 -11.32 -10.26
CA PHE A 14 -2.85 -10.75 -11.58
C PHE A 14 -4.12 -10.68 -12.45
N GLN A 15 -4.92 -11.75 -12.46
CA GLN A 15 -6.19 -11.77 -13.18
C GLN A 15 -7.15 -10.69 -12.65
N ASN A 16 -7.23 -10.52 -11.33
CA ASN A 16 -7.99 -9.45 -10.69
C ASN A 16 -7.51 -8.04 -11.10
N LEU A 17 -6.22 -7.85 -11.42
CA LEU A 17 -5.73 -6.56 -11.94
C LEU A 17 -6.21 -6.33 -13.38
N ILE A 18 -6.15 -7.35 -14.23
CA ILE A 18 -6.65 -7.28 -15.61
C ILE A 18 -8.14 -6.95 -15.63
N GLU A 19 -8.93 -7.57 -14.76
CA GLU A 19 -10.37 -7.31 -14.65
C GLU A 19 -10.69 -5.88 -14.17
N LEU A 20 -9.77 -5.26 -13.42
CA LEU A 20 -9.83 -3.84 -13.05
C LEU A 20 -9.38 -2.90 -14.19
N GLY A 21 -9.01 -3.44 -15.35
CA GLY A 21 -8.52 -2.69 -16.51
C GLY A 21 -7.04 -2.33 -16.44
N GLN A 22 -6.27 -2.94 -15.53
CA GLN A 22 -4.82 -2.74 -15.47
C GLN A 22 -4.11 -3.67 -16.45
N HIS A 23 -3.04 -3.18 -17.07
CA HIS A 23 -2.20 -3.97 -17.98
C HIS A 23 -0.76 -4.03 -17.46
N PRO A 24 -0.50 -4.79 -16.38
CA PRO A 24 0.84 -4.93 -15.80
C PRO A 24 1.82 -5.50 -16.84
N LYS A 25 3.00 -4.87 -16.95
CA LYS A 25 4.03 -5.22 -17.94
C LYS A 25 4.74 -6.53 -17.63
N GLU A 26 4.89 -6.87 -16.35
CA GLU A 26 5.54 -8.11 -15.93
C GLU A 26 4.66 -8.87 -14.94
N TYR A 27 4.78 -10.20 -15.04
CA TYR A 27 4.10 -11.14 -14.18
C TYR A 27 4.99 -11.47 -12.98
N THR A 28 5.11 -10.52 -12.04
CA THR A 28 5.86 -10.72 -10.79
C THR A 28 5.00 -10.35 -9.58
N ASP A 29 5.25 -11.04 -8.45
CA ASP A 29 4.55 -10.77 -7.17
C ASP A 29 4.68 -9.29 -6.80
N THR A 30 5.89 -8.72 -6.94
CA THR A 30 6.19 -7.33 -6.58
C THR A 30 5.34 -6.34 -7.36
N ILE A 31 5.26 -6.48 -8.69
CA ILE A 31 4.47 -5.58 -9.53
C ILE A 31 2.99 -5.75 -9.22
N THR A 32 2.51 -7.00 -9.12
CA THR A 32 1.09 -7.28 -8.83
C THR A 32 0.64 -6.63 -7.52
N VAL A 33 1.46 -6.76 -6.47
CA VAL A 33 1.21 -6.14 -5.16
C VAL A 33 1.27 -4.61 -5.26
N MET A 34 2.28 -4.05 -5.93
CA MET A 34 2.46 -2.61 -6.05
C MET A 34 1.31 -1.95 -6.83
N GLU A 35 0.93 -2.52 -7.97
CA GLU A 35 -0.20 -2.06 -8.78
C GLU A 35 -1.52 -2.14 -7.99
N LYS A 36 -1.71 -3.19 -7.19
CA LYS A 36 -2.93 -3.31 -6.36
C LYS A 36 -3.00 -2.22 -5.29
N ILE A 37 -1.88 -1.90 -4.64
CA ILE A 37 -1.80 -0.79 -3.68
C ILE A 37 -2.05 0.55 -4.40
N GLY A 38 -1.40 0.77 -5.55
CA GLY A 38 -1.55 1.98 -6.37
C GLY A 38 -3.01 2.22 -6.77
N HIS A 39 -3.69 1.19 -7.26
CA HIS A 39 -5.10 1.26 -7.60
C HIS A 39 -5.97 1.77 -6.44
N PHE A 40 -5.81 1.22 -5.23
CA PHE A 40 -6.59 1.67 -4.08
C PHE A 40 -6.15 3.02 -3.51
N LEU A 41 -4.88 3.40 -3.72
CA LEU A 41 -4.38 4.72 -3.41
C LEU A 41 -5.04 5.78 -4.30
N ASP A 42 -5.06 5.56 -5.62
CA ASP A 42 -5.69 6.45 -6.60
C ASP A 42 -7.19 6.62 -6.35
N ASP A 43 -7.89 5.52 -6.04
CA ASP A 43 -9.28 5.54 -5.60
C ASP A 43 -9.50 6.46 -4.38
N ALA A 44 -8.64 6.35 -3.37
CA ALA A 44 -8.75 7.12 -2.15
C ALA A 44 -8.46 8.61 -2.39
N VAL A 45 -7.40 8.91 -3.14
CA VAL A 45 -7.03 10.27 -3.55
C VAL A 45 -8.17 10.92 -4.35
N SER A 46 -8.70 10.21 -5.35
CA SER A 46 -9.82 10.69 -6.18
C SER A 46 -11.07 10.98 -5.35
N LYS A 47 -11.38 10.12 -4.38
CA LYS A 47 -12.51 10.34 -3.47
C LYS A 47 -12.32 11.59 -2.62
N ILE A 48 -11.17 11.72 -1.95
CA ILE A 48 -10.88 12.88 -1.10
C ILE A 48 -10.88 14.17 -1.93
N TYR A 49 -10.28 14.13 -3.12
CA TYR A 49 -10.26 15.28 -4.02
C TYR A 49 -11.67 15.73 -4.44
N LYS A 50 -12.59 14.80 -4.72
CA LYS A 50 -13.99 15.13 -5.03
C LYS A 50 -14.70 15.82 -3.86
N ASP A 51 -14.42 15.40 -2.63
CA ASP A 51 -15.01 16.00 -1.44
C ASP A 51 -14.43 17.40 -1.20
N LEU A 52 -13.10 17.57 -1.29
CA LEU A 52 -12.43 18.86 -1.21
C LEU A 52 -12.90 19.86 -2.29
N LYS A 53 -13.17 19.39 -3.51
CA LYS A 53 -13.71 20.25 -4.56
C LYS A 53 -15.10 20.79 -4.20
N LYS A 54 -15.94 20.00 -3.52
CA LYS A 54 -17.25 20.45 -3.03
C LYS A 54 -17.12 21.43 -1.87
N GLU A 55 -16.06 21.29 -1.06
CA GLU A 55 -15.70 22.24 -0.01
C GLU A 55 -15.12 23.56 -0.56
N GLY A 56 -14.85 23.66 -1.87
CA GLY A 56 -14.40 24.88 -2.54
C GLY A 56 -12.89 24.97 -2.77
N TYR A 57 -12.12 23.93 -2.44
CA TYR A 57 -10.67 23.93 -2.65
C TYR A 57 -10.31 23.71 -4.13
N ASN A 58 -9.28 24.41 -4.59
CA ASN A 58 -8.69 24.19 -5.91
C ASN A 58 -7.64 23.06 -5.89
N LYS A 59 -7.12 22.67 -7.07
CA LYS A 59 -6.13 21.59 -7.20
C LYS A 59 -4.86 21.79 -6.37
N GLN A 60 -4.35 23.02 -6.32
CA GLN A 60 -3.11 23.32 -5.61
C GLN A 60 -3.33 23.19 -4.09
N GLN A 61 -4.44 23.70 -3.58
CA GLN A 61 -4.81 23.62 -2.17
C GLN A 61 -5.17 22.19 -1.74
N ALA A 62 -5.72 21.38 -2.65
CA ALA A 62 -6.19 20.04 -2.32
C ALA A 62 -5.05 19.06 -2.00
N SER A 63 -3.88 19.19 -2.64
CA SER A 63 -2.77 18.22 -2.49
C SER A 63 -2.31 18.02 -1.03
N PRO A 64 -1.97 19.08 -0.25
CA PRO A 64 -1.62 18.90 1.17
C PRO A 64 -2.79 18.36 2.00
N LEU A 65 -4.03 18.79 1.71
CA LEU A 65 -5.22 18.31 2.43
C LEU A 65 -5.53 16.84 2.13
N ILE A 66 -5.23 16.36 0.92
CA ILE A 66 -5.34 14.95 0.57
C ILE A 66 -4.37 14.15 1.42
N ALA A 67 -3.11 14.57 1.53
CA ALA A 67 -2.11 13.91 2.35
C ALA A 67 -2.56 13.80 3.82
N GLU A 68 -3.06 14.89 4.42
CA GLU A 68 -3.57 14.90 5.80
C GLU A 68 -4.80 14.01 6.02
N ARG A 69 -5.68 13.91 5.01
CA ARG A 69 -6.93 13.12 5.11
C ARG A 69 -6.76 11.67 4.66
N LEU A 70 -5.62 11.30 4.10
CA LEU A 70 -5.37 9.98 3.54
C LEU A 70 -5.29 8.93 4.66
N LYS A 71 -6.11 7.89 4.57
CA LYS A 71 -6.09 6.78 5.53
C LYS A 71 -5.29 5.61 4.97
N VAL A 72 -3.97 5.67 5.08
CA VAL A 72 -3.03 4.66 4.55
C VAL A 72 -3.39 3.25 5.01
N SER A 73 -3.70 3.06 6.29
CA SER A 73 -4.11 1.75 6.83
C SER A 73 -5.35 1.16 6.15
N LYS A 74 -6.31 1.99 5.72
CA LYS A 74 -7.50 1.54 4.99
C LYS A 74 -7.17 1.12 3.56
N ILE A 75 -6.27 1.83 2.91
CA ILE A 75 -5.78 1.51 1.56
C ILE A 75 -5.07 0.16 1.58
N LEU A 76 -4.12 -0.01 2.50
CA LEU A 76 -3.35 -1.25 2.65
C LEU A 76 -4.24 -2.46 2.98
N LYS A 77 -5.22 -2.31 3.88
CA LYS A 77 -6.19 -3.38 4.18
C LYS A 77 -7.04 -3.78 2.96
N ARG A 78 -7.43 -2.83 2.11
CA ARG A 78 -8.16 -3.13 0.87
C ARG A 78 -7.26 -3.83 -0.15
N ALA A 79 -6.02 -3.37 -0.29
CA ALA A 79 -5.05 -3.96 -1.19
C ALA A 79 -4.72 -5.41 -0.82
N ALA A 80 -4.52 -5.68 0.47
CA ALA A 80 -4.10 -6.97 0.99
C ALA A 80 -5.24 -7.99 1.21
N LYS A 81 -6.50 -7.62 0.96
CA LYS A 81 -7.68 -8.43 1.31
C LYS A 81 -7.63 -9.86 0.75
N ASN A 82 -7.11 -10.02 -0.46
CA ASN A 82 -7.07 -11.31 -1.16
C ASN A 82 -5.66 -11.88 -1.27
N TRP A 83 -4.67 -11.32 -0.57
CA TRP A 83 -3.32 -11.86 -0.61
C TRP A 83 -3.28 -13.17 0.18
N ASP A 84 -2.79 -14.22 -0.46
CA ASP A 84 -2.46 -15.48 0.18
C ASP A 84 -0.96 -15.74 0.08
N GLY A 85 -0.37 -16.22 1.18
CA GLY A 85 1.07 -16.38 1.34
C GLY A 85 1.66 -15.56 2.49
N GLY A 86 2.98 -15.59 2.60
CA GLY A 86 3.72 -14.94 3.67
C GLY A 86 4.42 -13.67 3.20
N TYR A 87 4.27 -12.57 3.93
CA TYR A 87 4.85 -11.28 3.56
C TYR A 87 5.24 -10.40 4.75
N ALA A 88 6.37 -9.73 4.63
CA ALA A 88 6.78 -8.59 5.44
C ALA A 88 7.32 -7.53 4.49
N MET A 89 6.60 -6.42 4.32
CA MET A 89 6.87 -5.41 3.30
C MET A 89 6.86 -4.01 3.91
N ALA A 90 7.74 -3.16 3.38
CA ALA A 90 7.82 -1.75 3.70
C ALA A 90 7.69 -0.90 2.42
N GLY A 91 7.09 0.28 2.55
CA GLY A 91 6.90 1.19 1.44
C GLY A 91 6.88 2.65 1.86
N LEU A 92 7.05 3.50 0.86
CA LEU A 92 6.94 4.96 0.96
C LEU A 92 5.90 5.42 -0.06
N ILE A 93 5.09 6.39 0.33
CA ILE A 93 4.16 7.09 -0.56
C ILE A 93 4.77 8.44 -0.90
N GLY A 94 4.46 8.99 -2.09
CA GLY A 94 5.09 10.20 -2.62
C GLY A 94 4.97 11.46 -1.75
N HIS A 95 4.07 11.49 -0.76
CA HIS A 95 3.94 12.60 0.19
C HIS A 95 4.68 12.39 1.52
N GLY A 96 5.49 11.33 1.63
CA GLY A 96 6.38 11.09 2.77
C GLY A 96 5.90 10.03 3.76
N ASP A 97 4.64 9.62 3.73
CA ASP A 97 4.16 8.55 4.59
C ASP A 97 4.88 7.23 4.28
N SER A 98 5.35 6.58 5.35
CA SER A 98 5.90 5.24 5.31
C SER A 98 4.90 4.24 5.87
N PHE A 99 5.01 2.99 5.43
CA PHE A 99 4.23 1.92 5.99
C PHE A 99 5.02 0.63 6.06
N VAL A 100 4.63 -0.20 7.02
CA VAL A 100 5.04 -1.61 7.13
C VAL A 100 3.79 -2.46 7.22
N LEU A 101 3.78 -3.58 6.51
CA LEU A 101 2.69 -4.52 6.45
C LEU A 101 3.22 -5.95 6.56
N ARG A 102 2.63 -6.74 7.46
CA ARG A 102 2.97 -8.15 7.71
C ARG A 102 1.75 -9.03 7.50
N ASP A 103 1.96 -10.25 7.04
CA ASP A 103 0.90 -11.23 6.89
C ASP A 103 0.22 -11.54 8.24
N PRO A 104 -1.10 -11.79 8.27
CA PRO A 104 -1.85 -11.99 9.51
C PRO A 104 -1.42 -13.22 10.31
N ALA A 105 -0.84 -14.22 9.65
CA ALA A 105 -0.38 -15.46 10.27
C ALA A 105 1.03 -15.34 10.86
N GLY A 106 1.72 -14.21 10.62
CA GLY A 106 3.08 -13.97 11.09
C GLY A 106 4.14 -14.85 10.42
N ILE A 107 3.91 -15.35 9.21
CA ILE A 107 4.78 -16.28 8.47
C ILE A 107 6.17 -15.67 8.26
N ARG A 108 6.25 -14.42 7.80
CA ARG A 108 7.55 -13.73 7.61
C ARG A 108 7.95 -12.99 8.88
N PRO A 109 9.22 -13.07 9.32
CA PRO A 109 9.69 -12.32 10.49
C PRO A 109 9.69 -10.82 10.19
N CYS A 110 9.32 -10.03 11.20
CA CYS A 110 9.29 -8.58 11.13
C CYS A 110 9.41 -8.05 12.56
N TYR A 111 10.54 -7.42 12.86
CA TYR A 111 10.86 -6.82 14.15
C TYR A 111 10.78 -5.31 14.02
N TYR A 112 10.34 -4.64 15.09
CA TYR A 112 10.33 -3.19 15.14
C TYR A 112 10.90 -2.66 16.45
N TYR A 113 11.50 -1.47 16.38
CA TYR A 113 11.86 -0.63 17.49
C TYR A 113 11.22 0.74 17.27
N SER A 114 10.74 1.37 18.33
CA SER A 114 10.15 2.70 18.29
C SER A 114 10.44 3.43 19.58
N ASP A 115 10.91 4.66 19.45
CA ASP A 115 10.96 5.67 20.50
C ASP A 115 10.41 7.00 19.97
N ASP A 116 10.67 8.10 20.69
CA ASP A 116 10.20 9.43 20.33
C ASP A 116 10.95 10.04 19.13
N GLU A 117 12.09 9.49 18.72
CA GLU A 117 12.93 10.00 17.63
C GLU A 117 12.82 9.16 16.36
N VAL A 118 12.80 7.82 16.49
CA VAL A 118 12.91 6.91 15.36
C VAL A 118 11.99 5.70 15.46
N ILE A 119 11.57 5.22 14.28
CA ILE A 119 10.95 3.92 14.09
C ILE A 119 11.86 3.12 13.16
N VAL A 120 12.25 1.92 13.60
CA VAL A 120 13.09 0.99 12.82
C VAL A 120 12.31 -0.30 12.63
N VAL A 121 12.35 -0.85 11.41
CA VAL A 121 11.77 -2.16 11.10
C VAL A 121 12.78 -2.98 10.31
N ALA A 122 12.97 -4.24 10.72
CA ALA A 122 13.89 -5.17 10.09
C ALA A 122 13.31 -6.59 10.00
N SER A 123 13.75 -7.37 9.01
CA SER A 123 13.38 -8.78 8.86
C SER A 123 14.07 -9.69 9.88
N GLU A 124 15.18 -9.25 10.46
CA GLU A 124 16.02 -10.02 11.38
C GLU A 124 16.31 -9.20 12.64
N ARG A 125 16.53 -9.91 13.74
CA ARG A 125 16.91 -9.28 15.02
C ARG A 125 18.45 -9.25 15.11
N PRO A 126 19.06 -8.08 15.39
CA PRO A 126 20.48 -7.98 15.71
C PRO A 126 20.86 -8.75 16.97
#